data_AF-A0A3N5ER18-F1
#
_entry.id   AF-A0A3N5ER18-F1
#
_cell.length_a   1.000
_cell.length_b   1.000
_cell.length_c   1.000
_cell.angle_alpha   90.00
_cell.angle_beta   90.00
_cell.angle_gamma   90.00
#
_symmetry.space_group_name_H-M   'P 1'
#
loop_
_entity.id
_entity.type
_entity.pdbx_description
1 polymer ?
#
loop_
_entity_poly.entity_id
_entity_poly.type
_entity_poly.pdbx_seq_one_letter_code
_entity_poly.pdbx_strand_id
1 'polypeptide(L)'
;MKEGGVLHRLSLRVVPWLVAWLIRIWFSTCRVTVHGAEHRRDTLDAGRHIVASFWHYTMLFVFYQLRQESAVIMVSASRDGEYIARLAQELGFSTARGSRNNRGMQALKELL
;
A
#
# COMPACT_ATOMS: atom_id res chain seq x y z
N MET A 1 1.35 8.84 25.72
CA MET A 1 0.70 7.51 25.52
C MET A 1 1.82 6.50 25.32
N LYS A 2 1.95 5.53 26.24
CA LYS A 2 3.17 4.71 26.50
C LYS A 2 4.01 4.43 25.26
N GLU A 3 5.23 4.97 25.27
CA GLU A 3 6.27 4.69 24.29
C GLU A 3 6.35 3.18 24.06
N GLY A 4 6.08 2.74 22.83
CA GLY A 4 6.33 1.35 22.48
C GLY A 4 7.80 1.07 22.74
N GLY A 5 8.08 0.12 23.63
CA GLY A 5 9.44 -0.28 23.97
C GLY A 5 10.25 -0.64 22.72
N VAL A 6 11.56 -0.79 22.88
CA VAL A 6 12.50 -1.11 21.77
C VAL A 6 11.97 -2.25 20.87
N LEU A 7 11.32 -3.26 21.48
CA LEU A 7 10.67 -4.37 20.79
C LEU A 7 9.59 -3.95 19.78
N HIS A 8 8.75 -2.96 20.10
CA HIS A 8 7.71 -2.49 19.20
C HIS A 8 8.30 -1.72 18.00
N ARG A 9 9.33 -0.91 18.24
CA ARG A 9 10.03 -0.21 17.15
C ARG A 9 10.75 -1.19 16.23
N LEU A 10 11.33 -2.25 16.82
CA LEU A 10 11.97 -3.32 16.07
C LEU A 10 10.93 -4.11 15.26
N SER A 11 9.79 -4.47 15.86
CA SER A 11 8.73 -5.20 15.17
C SER A 11 8.17 -4.40 13.98
N LEU A 12 8.01 -3.08 14.12
CA LEU A 12 7.60 -2.19 13.03
C LEU A 12 8.63 -2.09 11.89
N ARG A 13 9.88 -2.53 12.06
CA ARG A 13 10.85 -2.63 10.95
C ARG A 13 10.93 -4.04 10.40
N VAL A 14 11.03 -5.03 11.28
CA VAL A 14 11.28 -6.43 10.90
C VAL A 14 10.04 -7.07 10.29
N VAL A 15 8.86 -6.87 10.89
CA VAL A 15 7.63 -7.54 10.42
C VAL A 15 7.23 -7.08 9.01
N PRO A 16 7.14 -5.77 8.68
CA PRO A 16 6.77 -5.35 7.33
C PRO A 16 7.77 -5.82 6.27
N TRP A 17 9.06 -5.76 6.56
CA TRP A 17 10.11 -6.23 5.66
C TRP A 17 10.01 -7.74 5.38
N LEU A 18 9.85 -8.56 6.44
CA LEU A 18 9.67 -10.01 6.30
C LEU A 18 8.40 -10.34 5.51
N VAL A 19 7.28 -9.68 5.82
CA VAL A 19 6.01 -9.89 5.12
C VAL A 19 6.11 -9.47 3.65
N ALA A 20 6.80 -8.37 3.32
CA ALA A 20 7.02 -7.95 1.95
C ALA A 20 7.77 -9.02 1.14
N TRP A 21 8.82 -9.62 1.71
CA TRP A 21 9.54 -10.73 1.07
C TRP A 21 8.68 -11.98 0.92
N LEU A 22 7.90 -12.34 1.94
CA LEU A 22 6.98 -13.48 1.88
C LEU A 22 5.95 -13.29 0.75
N ILE A 23 5.36 -12.10 0.65
CA ILE A 23 4.40 -11.72 -0.41
C ILE A 23 5.06 -11.82 -1.79
N ARG A 24 6.28 -11.29 -1.94
CA ARG A 24 7.04 -11.36 -3.20
C ARG A 24 7.26 -12.81 -3.64
N ILE A 25 7.76 -13.65 -2.74
CA ILE A 25 8.03 -15.05 -3.04
C ILE A 25 6.72 -15.77 -3.37
N TRP A 26 5.71 -15.65 -2.50
CA TRP A 26 4.44 -16.35 -2.67
C TRP A 26 3.78 -15.99 -4.01
N PHE A 27 3.53 -14.71 -4.29
CA PHE A 27 2.84 -14.34 -5.52
C PHE A 27 3.72 -14.40 -6.76
N SER A 28 5.05 -14.47 -6.64
CA SER A 28 5.92 -14.78 -7.79
C SER A 28 5.72 -16.19 -8.34
N THR A 29 5.21 -17.11 -7.51
CA THR A 29 4.87 -18.48 -7.93
C THR A 29 3.46 -18.60 -8.53
N CYS A 30 2.65 -17.54 -8.43
CA CYS A 30 1.29 -17.51 -8.98
C CYS A 30 1.31 -17.03 -10.42
N ARG A 31 0.58 -17.74 -11.31
CA ARG A 31 0.28 -17.25 -12.66
C ARG A 31 -0.87 -16.25 -12.57
N VAL A 32 -0.65 -15.03 -13.06
CA VAL A 32 -1.63 -13.93 -13.01
C VAL A 32 -2.17 -13.66 -14.41
N THR A 33 -3.49 -13.68 -14.56
CA THR A 33 -4.20 -13.19 -15.75
C THR A 33 -4.94 -11.92 -15.37
N VAL A 34 -4.69 -10.83 -16.10
CA VAL A 34 -5.36 -9.53 -15.86
C VAL A 34 -6.38 -9.30 -16.96
N HIS A 35 -7.63 -9.08 -16.57
CA HIS A 35 -8.71 -8.70 -17.49
C HIS A 35 -8.85 -7.17 -17.49
N GLY A 36 -9.07 -6.57 -18.66
CA GLY A 36 -9.28 -5.12 -18.77
C GLY A 36 -8.01 -4.28 -18.60
N ALA A 37 -6.82 -4.86 -18.82
CA ALA A 37 -5.54 -4.18 -18.64
C ALA A 37 -5.37 -2.96 -19.56
N GLU A 38 -6.02 -2.97 -20.72
CA GLU A 38 -6.06 -1.92 -21.73
C GLU A 38 -6.63 -0.62 -21.16
N HIS A 39 -7.73 -0.65 -20.41
CA HIS A 39 -8.33 0.55 -19.82
C HIS A 39 -7.37 1.29 -18.88
N ARG A 40 -6.59 0.53 -18.10
CA ARG A 40 -5.55 1.08 -17.22
C ARG A 40 -4.45 1.73 -18.05
N ARG A 41 -3.92 1.00 -19.03
CA ARG A 41 -2.82 1.47 -19.88
C ARG A 41 -3.22 2.71 -20.68
N ASP A 42 -4.36 2.70 -21.36
CA ASP A 42 -4.83 3.82 -22.18
C ASP A 42 -5.06 5.09 -21.34
N THR A 43 -5.55 4.94 -20.11
CA THR A 43 -5.75 6.08 -19.20
C THR A 43 -4.41 6.69 -18.76
N LEU A 44 -3.42 5.86 -18.45
CA LEU A 44 -2.08 6.32 -18.07
C LEU A 44 -1.32 6.92 -19.27
N ASP A 45 -1.40 6.29 -20.45
CA ASP A 45 -0.78 6.77 -21.69
C ASP A 45 -1.40 8.12 -22.13
N ALA A 46 -2.67 8.37 -21.80
CA ALA A 46 -3.32 9.67 -21.97
C ALA A 46 -2.92 10.73 -20.91
N GLY A 47 -1.98 10.43 -20.01
CA GLY A 47 -1.51 11.32 -18.95
C GLY A 47 -2.53 11.56 -17.84
N ARG A 48 -3.51 10.67 -17.68
CA ARG A 48 -4.56 10.80 -16.64
C ARG A 48 -4.24 9.93 -15.43
N HIS A 49 -4.68 10.38 -14.25
CA HIS A 49 -4.54 9.63 -13.01
C HIS A 49 -5.65 8.59 -12.83
N ILE A 50 -5.33 7.50 -12.13
CA ILE A 50 -6.25 6.40 -11.84
C ILE A 50 -6.43 6.27 -10.34
N VAL A 51 -7.68 6.11 -9.90
CA VAL A 51 -8.00 5.70 -8.53
C VAL A 51 -8.27 4.20 -8.53
N ALA A 52 -7.38 3.42 -7.91
CA ALA A 52 -7.56 1.99 -7.75
C ALA A 52 -8.42 1.68 -6.52
N SER A 53 -9.42 0.83 -6.68
CA SER A 53 -10.26 0.31 -5.60
C SER A 53 -10.19 -1.22 -5.56
N PHE A 54 -10.25 -1.77 -4.36
CA PHE A 54 -10.15 -3.21 -4.15
C PHE A 54 -10.85 -3.63 -2.85
N TRP A 55 -11.18 -4.92 -2.76
CA TRP A 55 -11.74 -5.50 -1.55
C TRP A 55 -10.65 -5.76 -0.52
N HIS A 56 -10.93 -5.55 0.76
CA HIS A 56 -9.92 -5.67 1.83
C HIS A 56 -9.19 -7.03 1.84
N TYR A 57 -9.88 -8.13 1.50
CA TYR A 57 -9.27 -9.46 1.46
C TYR A 57 -8.25 -9.65 0.33
N THR A 58 -8.31 -8.84 -0.74
CA THR A 58 -7.36 -8.91 -1.87
C THR A 58 -6.16 -7.98 -1.71
N MET A 59 -6.09 -7.20 -0.62
CA MET A 59 -5.10 -6.15 -0.40
C MET A 59 -3.65 -6.60 -0.65
N LEU A 60 -3.26 -7.76 -0.12
CA LEU A 60 -1.87 -8.25 -0.25
C LEU A 60 -1.49 -8.53 -1.71
N PHE A 61 -2.42 -9.15 -2.46
CA PHE A 61 -2.20 -9.42 -3.87
C PHE A 61 -2.19 -8.13 -4.69
N VAL A 62 -3.09 -7.19 -4.40
CA VAL A 62 -3.11 -5.88 -5.07
C VAL A 62 -1.82 -5.10 -4.84
N PHE A 63 -1.31 -5.09 -3.60
CA PHE A 63 -0.03 -4.47 -3.29
C PHE A 63 1.10 -5.14 -4.07
N TYR A 64 1.12 -6.48 -4.16
CA TYR A 64 2.11 -7.17 -4.99
C TYR A 64 1.97 -6.82 -6.48
N GLN A 65 0.75 -6.83 -7.02
CA GLN A 65 0.49 -6.65 -8.44
C GLN A 65 0.81 -5.23 -8.92
N LEU A 66 0.50 -4.22 -8.10
CA LEU A 66 0.72 -2.80 -8.41
C LEU A 66 2.07 -2.27 -7.92
N ARG A 67 2.94 -3.12 -7.36
CA ARG A 67 4.22 -2.71 -6.73
C ARG A 67 5.21 -1.99 -7.66
N GLN A 68 5.05 -2.15 -8.97
CA GLN A 68 5.90 -1.52 -9.99
C GLN A 68 5.31 -0.18 -10.48
N GLU A 69 4.11 0.17 -10.03
CA GLU A 69 3.42 1.40 -10.41
C GLU A 69 3.78 2.51 -9.42
N SER A 70 3.92 3.74 -9.94
CA SER A 70 4.06 4.92 -9.08
C SER A 70 2.71 5.29 -8.48
N ALA A 71 2.39 4.73 -7.31
CA ALA A 71 1.11 4.93 -6.64
C ALA A 71 1.26 5.33 -5.17
N VAL A 72 0.28 6.09 -4.68
CA VAL A 72 0.17 6.50 -3.28
C VAL A 72 -1.02 5.79 -2.63
N ILE A 73 -0.80 5.14 -1.50
CA ILE A 73 -1.82 4.41 -0.75
C ILE A 73 -2.23 5.22 0.48
N MET A 74 -3.53 5.46 0.64
CA MET A 74 -4.05 6.06 1.87
C MET A 74 -4.18 4.98 2.96
N VAL A 75 -3.51 5.19 4.09
CA VAL A 75 -3.54 4.28 5.23
C VAL A 75 -3.96 5.01 6.49
N SER A 76 -4.78 4.37 7.32
CA SER A 76 -5.25 4.93 8.60
C SER A 76 -4.10 5.27 9.54
N ALA A 77 -4.18 6.43 10.21
CA ALA A 77 -3.22 6.91 11.22
C ALA A 77 -3.17 6.09 12.53
N SER A 78 -3.77 4.91 12.56
CA SER A 78 -3.74 4.01 13.73
C SER A 78 -2.39 3.30 13.88
N ARG A 79 -2.16 2.69 15.05
CA ARG A 79 -0.98 1.86 15.34
C ARG A 79 -0.89 0.66 14.39
N ASP A 80 -2.00 0.01 14.11
CA ASP A 80 -2.03 -1.15 13.19
C ASP A 80 -1.83 -0.70 11.73
N GLY A 81 -2.35 0.48 11.40
CA GLY A 81 -2.11 1.10 10.10
C GLY A 81 -0.64 1.45 9.86
N GLU A 82 0.19 1.57 10.89
CA GLU A 82 1.64 1.78 10.72
C GLU A 82 2.33 0.56 10.09
N TYR A 83 1.92 -0.66 10.48
CA TYR A 83 2.46 -1.88 9.86
C TYR A 83 2.12 -1.95 8.37
N ILE A 84 0.87 -1.62 8.02
CA ILE A 84 0.41 -1.60 6.63
C ILE A 84 1.11 -0.50 5.83
N ALA A 85 1.29 0.70 6.40
CA ALA A 85 2.00 1.77 5.72
C ALA A 85 3.45 1.39 5.42
N ARG A 86 4.16 0.79 6.38
CA ARG A 86 5.53 0.32 6.14
C ARG A 86 5.59 -0.84 5.17
N LEU A 87 4.62 -1.76 5.22
CA LEU A 87 4.53 -2.85 4.25
C LEU A 87 4.36 -2.31 2.83
N ALA A 88 3.48 -1.32 2.64
CA ALA A 88 3.30 -0.64 1.37
C ALA A 88 4.60 0.03 0.90
N GLN A 89 5.34 0.71 1.79
CA GLN A 89 6.64 1.30 1.47
C GLN A 89 7.68 0.26 1.07
N GLU A 90 7.77 -0.86 1.79
CA GLU A 90 8.65 -1.97 1.45
C GLU A 90 8.31 -2.58 0.08
N LEU A 91 7.05 -2.47 -0.36
CA LEU A 91 6.57 -2.88 -1.67
C LEU A 91 6.66 -1.76 -2.74
N GLY A 92 7.27 -0.61 -2.43
CA GLY A 92 7.54 0.44 -3.42
C GLY A 92 6.49 1.55 -3.52
N PHE A 93 5.46 1.54 -2.67
CA PHE A 93 4.43 2.57 -2.66
C PHE A 93 4.79 3.75 -1.75
N SER A 94 4.34 4.93 -2.15
CA SER A 94 4.22 6.05 -1.22
C SER A 94 2.95 5.90 -0.38
N THR A 95 2.92 6.47 0.82
CA THR A 95 1.75 6.34 1.72
C THR A 95 1.32 7.68 2.27
N ALA A 96 0.03 7.98 2.14
CA ALA A 96 -0.62 9.13 2.76
C ALA A 96 -1.35 8.70 4.06
N ARG A 97 -1.31 9.52 5.11
CA ARG A 97 -1.87 9.14 6.44
C ARG A 97 -3.21 9.82 6.71
N GLY A 98 -4.31 9.08 6.56
CA GLY A 98 -5.66 9.55 6.88
C GLY A 98 -6.05 9.28 8.34
N SER A 99 -6.57 10.28 9.07
CA SER A 99 -7.15 10.06 10.42
C SER A 99 -8.64 10.38 10.44
N ARG A 100 -9.35 9.82 11.44
CA ARG A 100 -10.81 9.95 11.64
C ARG A 100 -11.29 11.37 11.97
N ASN A 101 -10.39 12.32 12.26
CA ASN A 101 -10.73 13.72 12.55
C ASN A 101 -9.84 14.68 11.73
N ASN A 102 -10.41 15.41 10.78
CA ASN A 102 -9.80 16.50 10.00
C ASN A 102 -8.54 16.21 9.13
N ARG A 103 -8.02 14.97 9.09
CA ARG A 103 -6.86 14.62 8.22
C ARG A 103 -7.23 13.89 6.93
N GLY A 104 -8.51 13.57 6.70
CA GLY A 104 -8.96 12.98 5.42
C GLY A 104 -8.70 13.93 4.23
N MET A 105 -8.96 15.22 4.41
CA MET A 105 -8.67 16.24 3.38
C MET A 105 -7.16 16.40 3.14
N GLN A 106 -6.35 16.26 4.19
CA GLN A 106 -4.89 16.34 4.07
C GLN A 106 -4.31 15.11 3.37
N ALA A 107 -4.79 13.92 3.72
CA ALA A 107 -4.43 12.69 3.00
C ALA A 107 -4.86 12.75 1.53
N LEU A 108 -6.04 13.32 1.23
CA LEU A 108 -6.47 13.54 -0.15
C LEU A 108 -5.54 14.51 -0.90
N LYS A 109 -5.05 15.57 -0.25
CA LYS A 109 -4.04 16.46 -0.84
C LYS A 109 -2.69 15.77 -1.07
N GLU A 110 -2.30 14.85 -0.19
CA GLU A 110 -1.07 14.03 -0.37
C GLU A 110 -1.21 12.98 -1.50
N LEU A 111 -2.44 12.71 -1.98
CA LEU A 111 -2.70 11.82 -3.10
C LEU A 111 -2.68 12.52 -4.48
N LEU A 112 -2.81 13.85 -4.51
CA LEU A 112 -2.81 14.67 -5.73
C LEU A 112 -1.40 15.18 -6.04
#